data_AF-A0A525CD38-F1
#
_entry.id   AF-A0A525CD38-F1
#
_cell.length_a   1.000
_cell.length_b   1.000
_cell.length_c   1.000
_cell.angle_alpha   90.00
_cell.angle_beta   90.00
_cell.angle_gamma   90.00
#
_symmetry.space_group_name_H-M   'P 1'
#
loop_
_entity.id
_entity.type
_entity.pdbx_description
1 polymer ?
#
loop_
_entity_poly.entity_id
_entity_poly.type
_entity_poly.pdbx_seq_one_letter_code
_entity_poly.pdbx_strand_id
1 'polypeptide(L)'
;MAPGTHLLTSWLIGAPFLKNKKERMLVTVAGVIPDIDGAGIIIDKINMKLGEHSIYYEKYHHVICHNLLFAIIFTIATLFIAKTKRVFTASLAFFAIHIHMVADIIGSKGPDGYQWPLTYFYPFNNEIQLTFKYQWQLSAWPNSAITIGFIVLSIFMARKLGYSPYEIISTKFDKAIFALFKKYF
;
A
#
# COMPACT_ATOMS: atom_id res chain seq x y z
N MET A 1 0.44 -6.78 -6.03
CA MET A 1 1.09 -7.26 -4.79
C MET A 1 0.08 -7.18 -3.64
N ALA A 2 0.27 -7.89 -2.54
CA ALA A 2 -0.73 -7.87 -1.44
C ALA A 2 -0.68 -6.54 -0.63
N PRO A 3 -1.83 -6.04 -0.11
CA PRO A 3 -1.90 -4.79 0.68
C PRO A 3 -0.96 -4.75 1.88
N GLY A 4 -0.76 -5.89 2.55
CA GLY A 4 0.17 -6.00 3.67
C GLY A 4 1.63 -5.72 3.28
N THR A 5 2.03 -6.08 2.06
CA THR A 5 3.37 -5.80 1.55
C THR A 5 3.52 -4.33 1.21
N HIS A 6 2.48 -3.70 0.67
CA HIS A 6 2.47 -2.27 0.42
C HIS A 6 2.61 -1.47 1.72
N LEU A 7 1.95 -1.92 2.80
CA LEU A 7 2.08 -1.35 4.14
C LEU A 7 3.53 -1.39 4.65
N LEU A 8 4.19 -2.55 4.54
CA LEU A 8 5.58 -2.69 4.98
C LEU A 8 6.51 -1.83 4.13
N THR A 9 6.31 -1.82 2.82
CA THR A 9 7.10 -1.02 1.87
C THR A 9 7.02 0.46 2.20
N SER A 10 5.81 1.00 2.35
CA SER A 10 5.61 2.43 2.62
C SER A 10 6.05 2.84 4.02
N TRP A 11 5.90 1.95 5.02
CA TRP A 11 6.48 2.18 6.33
C TRP A 11 8.01 2.28 6.24
N LEU A 12 8.67 1.36 5.52
CA LEU A 12 10.12 1.37 5.32
C LEU A 12 10.61 2.61 4.57
N ILE A 13 9.81 3.15 3.65
CA ILE A 13 10.09 4.42 2.95
C ILE A 13 10.06 5.61 3.91
N GLY A 14 9.11 5.68 4.85
CA GLY A 14 8.91 6.84 5.71
C GLY A 14 9.65 6.79 7.05
N ALA A 15 9.62 5.63 7.70
CA ALA A 15 10.03 5.44 9.09
C ALA A 15 11.46 5.92 9.40
N PRO A 16 12.48 5.63 8.58
CA PRO A 16 13.86 6.01 8.90
C PRO A 16 14.11 7.53 8.91
N PHE A 17 13.28 8.31 8.22
CA PHE A 17 13.54 9.74 7.96
C PHE A 17 12.63 10.69 8.74
N LEU A 18 11.51 10.18 9.27
CA LEU A 18 10.45 10.95 9.90
C LEU A 18 10.38 10.70 11.41
N LYS A 19 10.69 11.74 12.19
CA LYS A 19 10.64 11.68 13.67
C LYS A 19 9.20 11.75 14.19
N ASN A 20 8.32 12.46 13.52
CA ASN A 20 6.94 12.61 13.94
C ASN A 20 6.12 11.37 13.57
N LYS A 21 5.42 10.79 14.56
CA LYS A 21 4.54 9.64 14.35
C LYS A 21 3.47 9.88 13.28
N LYS A 22 2.80 11.03 13.32
CA LYS A 22 1.72 11.33 12.36
C LYS A 22 2.25 11.37 10.93
N GLU A 23 3.46 11.88 10.72
CA GLU A 23 4.09 11.91 9.39
C GLU A 23 4.46 10.50 8.91
N ARG A 24 5.01 9.65 9.79
CA ARG A 24 5.23 8.22 9.47
C ARG A 24 3.94 7.50 9.10
N MET A 25 2.87 7.75 9.86
CA MET A 25 1.55 7.21 9.59
C MET A 25 1.03 7.67 8.21
N LEU A 26 1.16 8.96 7.87
CA LEU A 26 0.72 9.48 6.57
C LEU A 26 1.43 8.78 5.41
N VAL A 27 2.76 8.65 5.46
CA VAL A 27 3.53 7.96 4.42
C VAL A 27 3.16 6.47 4.36
N THR A 28 2.97 5.83 5.50
CA THR A 28 2.60 4.40 5.50
C THR A 28 1.21 4.18 4.91
N VAL A 29 0.23 5.01 5.30
CA VAL A 29 -1.14 4.97 4.76
C VAL A 29 -1.12 5.25 3.26
N ALA A 30 -0.25 6.14 2.77
CA ALA A 30 -0.10 6.42 1.34
C ALA A 30 0.18 5.14 0.53
N GLY A 31 0.90 4.17 1.09
CA GLY A 31 1.15 2.90 0.42
C GLY A 31 -0.03 1.94 0.36
N VAL A 32 -1.04 2.06 1.23
CA VAL A 32 -2.15 1.08 1.32
C VAL A 32 -3.47 1.67 0.87
N ILE A 33 -3.60 2.99 0.95
CA ILE A 33 -4.84 3.70 0.61
C ILE A 33 -5.31 3.45 -0.84
N PRO A 34 -4.46 3.19 -1.86
CA PRO A 34 -4.98 2.90 -3.19
C PRO A 34 -5.84 1.62 -3.23
N ASP A 35 -5.53 0.61 -2.41
CA ASP A 35 -6.29 -0.66 -2.34
C ASP A 35 -7.74 -0.50 -1.86
N ILE A 36 -8.13 0.67 -1.35
CA ILE A 36 -9.52 0.92 -0.92
C ILE A 36 -10.49 0.82 -2.10
N ASP A 37 -10.05 1.12 -3.33
CA ASP A 37 -10.88 0.89 -4.52
C ASP A 37 -11.13 -0.60 -4.83
N GLY A 38 -10.39 -1.50 -4.16
CA GLY A 38 -10.60 -2.94 -4.16
C GLY A 38 -11.63 -3.43 -3.13
N ALA A 39 -12.23 -2.56 -2.32
CA ALA A 39 -13.24 -2.97 -1.32
C ALA A 39 -14.49 -3.63 -1.92
N GLY A 40 -14.74 -3.41 -3.23
CA GLY A 40 -15.81 -4.07 -3.99
C GLY A 40 -15.79 -5.60 -3.88
N ILE A 41 -14.63 -6.21 -3.62
CA ILE A 41 -14.50 -7.67 -3.46
C ILE A 41 -15.35 -8.23 -2.31
N ILE A 42 -15.61 -7.42 -1.28
CA ILE A 42 -16.45 -7.83 -0.15
C ILE A 42 -17.91 -7.92 -0.61
N ILE A 43 -18.36 -6.91 -1.35
CA ILE A 43 -19.72 -6.84 -1.89
C ILE A 43 -19.94 -7.98 -2.89
N ASP A 44 -19.00 -8.19 -3.80
CA ASP A 44 -19.08 -9.27 -4.80
C ASP A 44 -19.17 -10.66 -4.15
N LYS A 45 -18.40 -10.89 -3.08
CA LYS A 45 -18.47 -12.15 -2.31
C LYS A 45 -19.80 -12.33 -1.56
N ILE A 46 -20.42 -11.25 -1.09
CA ILE A 46 -21.73 -11.32 -0.41
C ILE A 46 -22.81 -11.62 -1.45
N ASN A 47 -22.86 -10.87 -2.56
CA ASN A 47 -23.84 -11.06 -3.63
C ASN A 47 -23.75 -12.46 -4.22
N MET A 48 -22.55 -12.97 -4.47
CA MET A 48 -22.35 -14.34 -4.96
C MET A 48 -22.94 -15.38 -4.00
N LYS A 49 -22.85 -15.18 -2.68
CA LYS A 49 -23.48 -16.08 -1.69
C LYS A 49 -25.01 -15.97 -1.64
N LEU A 50 -25.55 -14.82 -2.03
CA LEU A 50 -26.99 -14.57 -2.13
C LEU A 50 -27.58 -15.01 -3.48
N GLY A 51 -26.76 -15.53 -4.40
CA GLY A 51 -27.19 -15.92 -5.75
C GLY A 51 -27.25 -14.77 -6.75
N GLU A 52 -26.70 -13.60 -6.40
CA GLU A 52 -26.59 -12.43 -7.26
C GLU A 52 -25.19 -12.31 -7.87
N HIS A 53 -25.10 -11.68 -9.05
CA HIS A 53 -23.83 -11.43 -9.73
C HIS A 53 -23.47 -9.94 -9.69
N SER A 54 -22.28 -9.62 -9.18
CA SER A 54 -21.70 -8.28 -9.25
C SER A 54 -20.19 -8.35 -9.51
N ILE A 55 -19.65 -7.26 -10.08
CA ILE A 55 -18.25 -7.15 -10.51
C ILE A 55 -17.62 -5.84 -10.03
N TYR A 56 -17.96 -5.41 -8.81
CA TYR A 56 -17.49 -4.14 -8.27
C TYR A 56 -15.98 -4.09 -8.11
N TYR A 57 -15.35 -5.20 -7.71
CA TYR A 57 -13.90 -5.31 -7.62
C TYR A 57 -13.24 -5.09 -8.99
N GLU A 58 -13.64 -5.86 -10.00
CA GLU A 58 -13.08 -5.78 -11.35
C GLU A 58 -13.32 -4.42 -12.01
N LYS A 59 -14.46 -3.79 -11.71
CA LYS A 59 -14.85 -2.51 -12.32
C LYS A 59 -14.10 -1.32 -11.73
N TYR A 60 -13.75 -1.34 -10.44
CA TYR A 60 -13.27 -0.16 -9.72
C TYR A 60 -11.83 -0.28 -9.21
N HIS A 61 -11.35 -1.50 -8.92
CA HIS A 61 -9.97 -1.73 -8.51
C HIS A 61 -9.04 -1.44 -9.70
N HIS A 62 -7.90 -0.81 -9.44
CA HIS A 62 -6.99 -0.24 -10.45
C HIS A 62 -7.53 0.94 -11.28
N VAL A 63 -8.70 1.48 -10.92
CA VAL A 63 -9.32 2.62 -11.63
C VAL A 63 -9.42 3.86 -10.76
N ILE A 64 -10.07 3.78 -9.60
CA ILE A 64 -10.45 4.98 -8.82
C ILE A 64 -9.28 5.56 -8.03
N CYS A 65 -8.49 4.72 -7.37
CA CYS A 65 -7.42 5.14 -6.48
C CYS A 65 -6.01 4.84 -7.02
N HIS A 66 -5.91 4.06 -8.10
CA HIS A 66 -4.64 3.74 -8.76
C HIS A 66 -4.36 4.68 -9.95
N ASN A 67 -4.45 5.99 -9.73
CA ASN A 67 -4.17 6.98 -10.79
C ASN A 67 -3.42 8.20 -10.25
N LEU A 68 -2.88 9.01 -11.17
CA LEU A 68 -2.13 10.21 -10.86
C LEU A 68 -2.96 11.24 -10.08
N LEU A 69 -4.24 11.41 -10.42
CA LEU A 69 -5.12 12.36 -9.73
C LEU A 69 -5.25 12.02 -8.25
N PHE A 70 -5.51 10.75 -7.93
CA PHE A 70 -5.57 10.26 -6.55
C PHE A 70 -4.24 10.46 -5.83
N ALA A 71 -3.11 10.15 -6.48
CA ALA A 71 -1.77 10.38 -5.93
C ALA A 71 -1.55 11.86 -5.58
N ILE A 72 -1.96 12.79 -6.46
CA ILE A 72 -1.87 14.23 -6.23
C ILE A 72 -2.77 14.66 -5.08
N ILE A 73 -4.05 14.23 -5.05
CA ILE A 73 -4.99 14.56 -3.98
C ILE A 73 -4.45 14.12 -2.62
N PHE A 74 -3.99 12.87 -2.51
CA PHE A 74 -3.45 12.36 -1.26
C PHE A 74 -2.15 13.07 -0.83
N THR A 75 -1.31 13.44 -1.81
CA THR A 75 -0.08 14.21 -1.58
C THR A 75 -0.39 15.61 -1.04
N ILE A 76 -1.38 16.29 -1.63
CA ILE A 76 -1.85 17.61 -1.16
C ILE A 76 -2.43 17.48 0.24
N ALA A 77 -3.28 16.49 0.50
CA ALA A 77 -3.82 16.24 1.84
C ALA A 77 -2.68 16.01 2.86
N THR A 78 -1.68 15.20 2.51
CA THR A 78 -0.49 14.96 3.33
C THR A 78 0.28 16.25 3.63
N LEU A 79 0.45 17.11 2.63
CA LEU A 79 1.13 18.41 2.79
C LEU A 79 0.46 19.29 3.85
N PHE A 80 -0.88 19.30 3.89
CA PHE A 80 -1.65 20.09 4.85
C PHE A 80 -1.74 19.44 6.24
N ILE A 81 -1.80 18.12 6.33
CA ILE A 81 -1.92 17.39 7.61
C ILE A 81 -0.56 17.29 8.33
N ALA A 82 0.53 17.18 7.58
CA ALA A 82 1.87 17.11 8.14
C ALA A 82 2.21 18.38 8.95
N LYS A 83 2.98 18.21 10.03
CA LYS A 83 3.22 19.30 10.99
C LYS A 83 4.59 19.93 10.85
N THR A 84 5.60 19.12 10.60
CA THR A 84 7.01 19.53 10.69
C THR A 84 7.67 19.48 9.32
N LYS A 85 7.93 18.30 8.77
CA LYS A 85 8.59 18.12 7.47
C LYS A 85 7.55 18.02 6.36
N ARG A 86 6.70 19.04 6.20
CA ARG A 86 5.51 18.98 5.34
C ARG A 86 5.79 18.53 3.91
N VAL A 87 6.63 19.28 3.20
CA VAL A 87 6.98 19.00 1.80
C VAL A 87 7.63 17.62 1.67
N PHE A 88 8.61 17.32 2.53
CA PHE A 88 9.30 16.03 2.49
C PHE A 88 8.36 14.85 2.79
N THR A 89 7.43 14.99 3.74
CA THR A 89 6.42 13.96 4.04
C THR A 89 5.48 13.76 2.85
N ALA A 90 5.04 14.85 2.21
CA ALA A 90 4.20 14.79 1.02
C ALA A 90 4.95 14.13 -0.16
N SER A 91 6.22 14.46 -0.38
CA SER A 91 7.05 13.81 -1.41
C SER A 91 7.22 12.31 -1.16
N LEU A 92 7.43 11.90 0.10
CA LEU A 92 7.51 10.48 0.45
C LEU A 92 6.17 9.76 0.26
N ALA A 93 5.04 10.41 0.57
CA ALA A 93 3.70 9.86 0.32
C ALA A 93 3.42 9.69 -1.19
N PHE A 94 3.74 10.71 -2.00
CA PHE A 94 3.65 10.64 -3.45
C PHE A 94 4.49 9.49 -4.00
N PHE A 95 5.74 9.38 -3.54
CA PHE A 95 6.64 8.29 -3.93
C PHE A 95 6.11 6.93 -3.50
N ALA A 96 5.60 6.77 -2.27
CA ALA A 96 5.05 5.52 -1.78
C ALA A 96 3.83 5.05 -2.61
N ILE A 97 2.95 5.97 -3.02
CA ILE A 97 1.82 5.67 -3.92
C ILE A 97 2.32 5.16 -5.28
N HIS A 98 3.36 5.78 -5.84
CA HIS A 98 3.91 5.32 -7.12
C HIS A 98 4.61 3.97 -7.00
N ILE A 99 5.32 3.72 -5.89
CA ILE A 99 5.92 2.41 -5.61
C ILE A 99 4.84 1.33 -5.46
N HIS A 100 3.71 1.65 -4.83
CA HIS A 100 2.54 0.77 -4.79
C HIS A 100 2.07 0.42 -6.22
N MET A 101 1.81 1.43 -7.05
CA MET A 101 1.35 1.22 -8.44
C MET A 101 2.33 0.39 -9.26
N VAL A 102 3.63 0.65 -9.13
CA VAL A 102 4.69 -0.13 -9.80
C VAL A 102 4.67 -1.58 -9.34
N ALA A 103 4.52 -1.83 -8.04
CA ALA A 103 4.48 -3.19 -7.51
C ALA A 103 3.25 -3.98 -7.99
N ASP A 104 2.13 -3.31 -8.27
CA ASP A 104 0.97 -3.98 -8.88
C ASP A 104 1.14 -4.22 -10.37
N ILE A 105 1.59 -3.22 -11.12
CA ILE A 105 1.91 -3.37 -12.55
C ILE A 105 2.87 -4.56 -12.78
N ILE A 106 3.76 -4.84 -11.83
CA ILE A 106 4.73 -5.94 -11.91
C ILE A 106 4.17 -7.27 -11.34
N GLY A 107 3.36 -7.23 -10.28
CA GLY A 107 3.08 -8.42 -9.47
C GLY A 107 1.63 -8.64 -9.07
N SER A 108 0.65 -8.18 -9.85
CA SER A 108 -0.79 -8.39 -9.58
C SER A 108 -1.56 -9.14 -10.67
N LYS A 109 -0.90 -9.85 -11.60
CA LYS A 109 -1.61 -10.60 -12.65
C LYS A 109 -2.65 -11.55 -12.07
N GLY A 110 -3.81 -11.61 -12.71
CA GLY A 110 -4.92 -12.45 -12.33
C GLY A 110 -4.60 -13.94 -12.51
N PRO A 111 -5.28 -14.84 -11.77
CA PRO A 111 -5.10 -16.28 -11.93
C PRO A 111 -5.55 -16.79 -13.31
N ASP A 112 -6.45 -16.05 -13.96
CA ASP A 112 -6.94 -16.22 -15.33
C ASP A 112 -5.97 -15.71 -16.41
N GLY A 113 -4.84 -15.09 -16.01
CA GLY A 113 -3.84 -14.53 -16.91
C GLY A 113 -4.09 -13.07 -17.30
N TYR A 114 -5.18 -12.45 -16.82
CA TYR A 114 -5.47 -11.05 -17.08
C TYR A 114 -4.42 -10.13 -16.45
N GLN A 115 -3.92 -9.16 -17.21
CA GLN A 115 -2.77 -8.34 -16.82
C GLN A 115 -3.11 -7.22 -15.82
N TRP A 116 -4.38 -7.07 -15.41
CA TRP A 116 -4.82 -6.04 -14.47
C TRP A 116 -4.19 -4.65 -14.74
N PRO A 117 -4.49 -4.05 -15.90
CA PRO A 117 -3.94 -2.76 -16.30
C PRO A 117 -4.33 -1.64 -15.32
N LEU A 118 -3.43 -0.67 -15.17
CA LEU A 118 -3.65 0.51 -14.36
C LEU A 118 -4.02 1.72 -15.23
N THR A 119 -5.18 2.34 -15.00
CA THR A 119 -5.64 3.52 -15.76
C THR A 119 -5.05 4.81 -15.18
N TYR A 120 -3.76 5.07 -15.46
CA TYR A 120 -2.97 6.07 -14.72
C TYR A 120 -3.51 7.50 -14.85
N PHE A 121 -4.15 7.84 -15.97
CA PHE A 121 -4.69 9.18 -16.23
C PHE A 121 -6.21 9.28 -16.00
N TYR A 122 -6.84 8.28 -15.38
CA TYR A 122 -8.25 8.36 -14.97
C TYR A 122 -8.49 9.59 -14.07
N PRO A 123 -9.60 10.35 -14.23
CA PRO A 123 -10.71 10.15 -15.18
C PRO A 123 -10.54 10.89 -16.52
N PHE A 124 -9.38 11.50 -16.78
CA PHE A 124 -9.16 12.35 -17.95
C PHE A 124 -8.87 11.55 -19.22
N ASN A 125 -8.18 10.41 -19.09
CA ASN A 125 -7.89 9.51 -20.19
C ASN A 125 -7.85 8.06 -19.69
N ASN A 126 -8.73 7.21 -20.25
CA ASN A 126 -8.88 5.81 -19.87
C ASN A 126 -8.27 4.85 -20.93
N GLU A 127 -7.83 5.38 -22.06
CA GLU A 127 -7.22 4.62 -23.16
C GLU A 127 -5.76 4.27 -22.83
N ILE A 128 -5.07 5.16 -22.11
CA ILE A 128 -3.69 4.93 -21.67
C ILE A 128 -3.69 4.03 -20.43
N GLN A 129 -3.42 2.76 -20.66
CA GLN A 129 -3.32 1.73 -19.64
C GLN A 129 -1.87 1.29 -19.44
N LEU A 130 -1.41 1.33 -18.19
CA LEU A 130 -0.08 0.83 -17.85
C LEU A 130 -0.16 -0.67 -17.60
N THR A 131 0.67 -1.41 -18.34
CA THR A 131 0.84 -2.86 -18.22
C THR A 131 2.33 -3.19 -18.27
N PHE A 132 2.69 -4.38 -17.83
CA PHE A 132 4.05 -4.87 -17.92
C PHE A 132 4.09 -6.26 -18.54
N LYS A 133 4.87 -6.41 -19.62
CA LYS A 133 4.96 -7.68 -20.37
C LYS A 133 5.31 -8.88 -19.47
N TYR A 134 6.16 -8.67 -18.46
CA TYR A 134 6.63 -9.72 -17.56
C TYR A 134 5.90 -9.72 -16.21
N GLN A 135 4.68 -9.16 -16.14
CA GLN A 135 3.90 -9.18 -14.91
C GLN A 135 3.65 -10.63 -14.48
N TRP A 136 3.93 -10.93 -13.21
CA TRP A 136 3.69 -12.23 -12.62
C TRP A 136 2.40 -12.24 -11.80
N GLN A 137 1.86 -13.44 -11.58
CA GLN A 137 0.62 -13.64 -10.81
C GLN A 137 0.75 -13.12 -9.39
N LEU A 138 -0.35 -12.61 -8.82
CA LEU A 138 -0.37 -12.16 -7.44
C LEU A 138 0.14 -13.23 -6.45
N SER A 139 -0.13 -14.50 -6.73
CA SER A 139 0.29 -15.67 -5.93
C SER A 139 1.70 -16.19 -6.25
N ALA A 140 2.44 -15.58 -7.18
CA ALA A 140 3.75 -16.06 -7.58
C ALA A 140 4.81 -15.88 -6.48
N TRP A 141 5.80 -16.79 -6.45
CA TRP A 141 6.87 -16.80 -5.45
C TRP A 141 7.64 -15.47 -5.30
N PRO A 142 7.84 -14.61 -6.33
CA PRO A 142 8.56 -13.34 -6.14
C PRO A 142 7.85 -12.43 -5.14
N ASN A 143 6.51 -12.39 -5.14
CA ASN A 143 5.74 -11.61 -4.17
C ASN A 143 6.00 -12.13 -2.75
N SER A 144 5.96 -13.44 -2.54
CA SER A 144 6.25 -14.04 -1.23
C SER A 144 7.67 -13.74 -0.75
N ALA A 145 8.66 -13.84 -1.64
CA ALA A 145 10.05 -13.53 -1.32
C ALA A 145 10.24 -12.06 -0.95
N ILE A 146 9.64 -11.13 -1.71
CA ILE A 146 9.65 -9.70 -1.43
C ILE A 146 9.00 -9.40 -0.08
N THR A 147 7.82 -9.97 0.20
CA THR A 147 7.13 -9.80 1.48
C THR A 147 7.97 -10.28 2.65
N ILE A 148 8.58 -11.47 2.55
CA ILE A 148 9.48 -12.00 3.60
C ILE A 148 10.67 -11.07 3.80
N GLY A 149 11.29 -10.59 2.70
CA GLY A 149 12.38 -9.62 2.77
C GLY A 149 11.97 -8.33 3.50
N PHE A 150 10.80 -7.78 3.19
CA PHE A 150 10.30 -6.58 3.87
C PHE A 150 9.88 -6.84 5.33
N ILE A 151 9.42 -8.04 5.68
CA ILE A 151 9.20 -8.41 7.09
C ILE A 151 10.52 -8.39 7.85
N VAL A 152 11.55 -9.08 7.34
CA VAL A 152 12.88 -9.14 7.97
C VAL A 152 13.47 -7.74 8.10
N LEU A 153 13.43 -6.94 7.03
CA LEU A 153 13.92 -5.56 7.05
C LEU A 153 13.12 -4.70 8.02
N SER A 154 11.80 -4.87 8.10
CA SER A 154 10.95 -4.13 9.04
C SER A 154 11.27 -4.47 10.49
N ILE A 155 11.53 -5.74 10.80
CA ILE A 155 11.98 -6.15 12.15
C ILE A 155 13.34 -5.52 12.49
N PHE A 156 14.30 -5.59 11.56
CA PHE A 156 15.62 -4.98 11.75
C PHE A 156 15.52 -3.47 11.99
N MET A 157 14.76 -2.77 11.15
CA MET A 157 14.56 -1.33 11.28
C MET A 157 13.77 -0.97 12.52
N ALA A 158 12.77 -1.75 12.90
CA ALA A 158 12.00 -1.53 14.13
C ALA A 158 12.88 -1.60 15.38
N ARG A 159 13.83 -2.55 15.43
CA ARG A 159 14.82 -2.62 16.51
C ARG A 159 15.72 -1.38 16.57
N LYS A 160 16.14 -0.85 15.42
CA LYS A 160 17.00 0.34 15.35
C LYS A 160 16.26 1.64 15.69
N LEU A 161 14.99 1.74 15.29
CA LEU A 161 14.18 2.96 15.39
C LEU A 161 13.38 3.05 16.70
N GLY A 162 13.08 1.92 17.34
CA GLY A 162 12.30 1.85 18.59
C GLY A 162 10.79 1.96 18.41
N TYR A 163 10.28 1.76 17.18
CA TYR A 163 8.87 1.68 16.81
C TYR A 163 8.72 0.79 15.58
N SER A 164 7.55 0.19 15.37
CA SER A 164 7.29 -0.74 14.27
C SER A 164 6.10 -0.29 13.41
N PRO A 165 5.81 -0.96 12.27
CA PRO A 165 4.60 -0.66 11.48
C PRO A 165 3.30 -0.72 12.30
N TYR A 166 3.27 -1.49 13.39
CA TYR A 166 2.10 -1.63 14.25
C TYR A 166 1.74 -0.35 15.02
N GLU A 167 2.63 0.64 15.10
CA GLU A 167 2.35 1.93 15.75
C GLU A 167 1.15 2.65 15.11
N ILE A 168 0.84 2.32 13.86
CA ILE A 168 -0.26 2.87 13.06
C ILE A 168 -1.60 2.37 13.60
N ILE A 169 -1.66 1.10 14.01
CA ILE A 169 -2.87 0.46 14.54
C ILE A 169 -3.02 0.80 16.03
N SER A 170 -1.96 0.60 16.82
CA SER A 170 -2.00 0.82 18.27
C SER A 170 -0.62 1.04 18.85
N THR A 171 -0.42 2.20 19.49
CA THR A 171 0.82 2.52 20.22
C THR A 171 1.02 1.62 21.44
N LYS A 172 -0.07 1.16 22.06
CA LYS A 172 -0.01 0.23 23.19
C LYS A 172 0.49 -1.13 22.73
N PHE A 173 -0.03 -1.63 21.60
CA PHE A 173 0.39 -2.89 21.02
C PHE A 173 1.85 -2.83 20.55
N ASP A 174 2.23 -1.76 19.86
CA ASP A 174 3.61 -1.52 19.43
C ASP A 174 4.59 -1.57 20.60
N LYS A 175 4.32 -0.84 21.69
CA LYS A 175 5.15 -0.88 22.91
C LYS A 175 5.18 -2.26 23.57
N ALA A 176 4.06 -2.99 23.56
CA ALA A 176 4.00 -4.34 24.12
C ALA A 176 4.91 -5.32 23.36
N ILE A 177 5.00 -5.19 22.03
CA ILE A 177 5.93 -5.97 21.20
C ILE A 177 7.37 -5.74 21.67
N PHE A 178 7.80 -4.48 21.78
CA PHE A 178 9.17 -4.18 22.22
C PHE A 178 9.45 -4.60 23.66
N ALA A 179 8.48 -4.48 24.56
CA ALA A 179 8.62 -4.96 25.94
C ALA A 179 8.80 -6.49 25.99
N LEU A 180 8.06 -7.22 25.16
CA LEU A 180 8.20 -8.67 25.03
C LEU A 180 9.56 -9.05 24.46
N PHE A 181 10.01 -8.37 23.40
CA PHE A 181 11.34 -8.58 22.83
C PHE A 181 12.45 -8.38 23.87
N LYS A 182 12.43 -7.26 24.60
CA LYS A 182 13.42 -6.96 25.65
C LYS A 182 13.41 -7.97 26.80
N LYS A 183 12.26 -8.61 27.07
CA LYS A 183 12.14 -9.58 28.16
C LYS A 183 12.76 -10.94 27.80
N TYR A 184 12.70 -11.34 26.54
CA TYR A 184 13.08 -12.70 26.12
C TYR A 184 14.28 -12.78 25.18
N PHE A 185 14.79 -11.65 24.69
CA PHE A 185 15.95 -11.54 23.80
C PHE A 185 16.84 -10.35 24.18
#